data_AF-A0A1D7QFU9-F1
#
_entry.id   AF-A0A1D7QFU9-F1
#
_cell.length_a   1.000
_cell.length_b   1.000
_cell.length_c   1.000
_cell.angle_alpha   90.00
_cell.angle_beta   90.00
_cell.angle_gamma   90.00
#
_symmetry.space_group_name_H-M   'P 1'
#
loop_
_entity.id
_entity.type
_entity.pdbx_description
1 polymer ?
#
loop_
_entity_poly.entity_id
_entity_poly.type
_entity_poly.pdbx_seq_one_letter_code
_entity_poly.pdbx_strand_id
1 'polypeptide(L)'
;MLFLAACNPFPKKDTHPDLPLLSELLLKKEAFTKVLDYKAVSNISFLKDDRILVLPDHSGLPLKITDEEGAIVFQKVYNFKKPLYLDQEGNLYCNDMKYFYPDYKRMTYFETVVINDSLNNKHAEFELKNPGNDVLNRALNEAYEKEFLEKYHLEPCDFVLVNEERCDVFEIRGNQLVVRQAELIKNDFAKKEQQLNQFDEPVLLRWENSRMVTPEYMYYYQINGELKFKLEEVDMLKFGILKGRTYLDTPYGLFKFQSNKL
;
A
#
# COMPACT_ATOMS: atom_id res chain seq x y z
N MET A 1 -17.89 -40.49 16.40
CA MET A 1 -16.51 -40.00 16.50
C MET A 1 -16.42 -38.70 15.72
N LEU A 2 -16.62 -37.57 16.40
CA LEU A 2 -16.29 -36.25 15.86
C LEU A 2 -14.89 -35.91 16.35
N PHE A 3 -13.89 -35.98 15.48
CA PHE A 3 -12.58 -35.39 15.75
C PHE A 3 -12.71 -33.88 15.59
N LEU A 4 -13.01 -33.20 16.70
CA LEU A 4 -12.67 -31.80 16.86
C LEU A 4 -11.14 -31.72 16.93
N ALA A 5 -10.49 -31.49 15.79
CA ALA A 5 -9.11 -31.06 15.76
C ALA A 5 -9.05 -29.66 16.36
N ALA A 6 -9.05 -29.60 17.70
CA ALA A 6 -8.86 -28.38 18.44
C ALA A 6 -7.48 -27.82 18.11
N CYS A 7 -7.42 -26.56 17.67
CA CYS A 7 -6.22 -25.74 17.77
C CYS A 7 -5.66 -25.91 19.20
N ASN A 8 -4.50 -26.55 19.33
CA ASN A 8 -3.93 -26.90 20.62
C ASN A 8 -3.39 -25.59 21.26
N PRO A 9 -4.01 -25.07 22.34
CA PRO A 9 -3.72 -23.72 22.85
C PRO A 9 -2.41 -23.64 23.66
N PHE A 10 -1.66 -24.74 23.69
CA PHE A 10 -0.44 -24.85 24.48
C PHE A 10 0.78 -24.44 23.65
N PRO A 11 1.59 -23.51 24.18
CA PRO A 11 2.90 -23.21 23.63
C PRO A 11 3.72 -24.47 23.36
N LYS A 12 4.38 -24.53 22.21
CA LYS A 12 5.30 -25.60 21.84
C LYS A 12 6.70 -25.03 21.68
N LYS A 13 7.69 -25.92 21.71
CA LYS A 13 9.06 -25.57 21.36
C LYS A 13 9.16 -25.34 19.85
N ASP A 14 10.09 -24.46 19.48
CA ASP A 14 10.53 -24.28 18.11
C ASP A 14 10.88 -25.64 17.48
N THR A 15 10.27 -25.92 16.33
CA THR A 15 10.46 -27.19 15.59
C THR A 15 11.79 -27.20 14.83
N HIS A 16 12.35 -26.03 14.52
CA HIS A 16 13.62 -25.86 13.80
C HIS A 16 14.56 -24.89 14.53
N PRO A 17 15.04 -25.25 15.74
CA PRO A 17 15.88 -24.39 16.57
C PRO A 17 17.19 -23.97 15.89
N ASP A 18 17.68 -24.79 14.97
CA ASP A 18 18.89 -24.65 14.17
C ASP A 18 18.76 -23.70 12.98
N LEU A 19 17.54 -23.34 12.57
CA LEU A 19 17.36 -22.34 11.51
C LEU A 19 17.61 -20.93 12.03
N PRO A 20 18.26 -20.07 11.21
CA PRO A 20 18.51 -18.69 11.58
C PRO A 20 17.23 -17.86 11.55
N LEU A 21 17.18 -16.84 12.41
CA LEU A 21 16.13 -15.82 12.34
C LEU A 21 16.35 -14.94 11.10
N LEU A 22 15.27 -14.43 10.51
CA LEU A 22 15.37 -13.49 9.40
C LEU A 22 16.23 -12.27 9.76
N SER A 23 16.05 -11.71 10.96
CA SER A 23 16.83 -10.56 11.45
C SER A 23 18.33 -10.84 11.46
N GLU A 24 18.75 -12.04 11.84
CA GLU A 24 20.15 -12.47 11.82
C GLU A 24 20.69 -12.59 10.38
N LEU A 25 19.86 -13.08 9.46
CA LEU A 25 20.23 -13.19 8.05
C LEU A 25 20.38 -11.84 7.37
N LEU A 26 19.51 -10.87 7.69
CA LEU A 26 19.56 -9.53 7.11
C LEU A 26 20.84 -8.77 7.53
N LEU A 27 21.42 -9.11 8.68
CA LEU A 27 22.72 -8.57 9.13
C LEU A 27 23.90 -9.20 8.37
N LYS A 28 23.73 -10.40 7.80
CA LYS A 28 24.76 -11.11 7.02
C LYS A 28 24.66 -10.71 5.55
N LYS A 29 25.63 -9.91 5.10
CA LYS A 29 25.72 -9.42 3.70
C LYS A 29 25.86 -10.52 2.63
N GLU A 30 26.13 -11.75 3.05
CA GLU A 30 26.34 -12.90 2.15
C GLU A 30 25.03 -13.36 1.48
N ALA A 31 23.92 -13.38 2.23
CA ALA A 31 22.63 -13.85 1.71
C ALA A 31 21.74 -12.71 1.21
N PHE A 32 21.90 -11.50 1.75
CA PHE A 32 21.07 -10.36 1.41
C PHE A 32 21.90 -9.10 1.20
N THR A 33 21.54 -8.33 0.18
CA THR A 33 22.06 -6.98 -0.04
C THR A 33 20.94 -5.97 0.15
N LYS A 34 21.15 -5.01 1.03
CA LYS A 34 20.19 -3.92 1.24
C LYS A 34 20.14 -3.02 0.01
N VAL A 35 18.94 -2.78 -0.50
CA VAL A 35 18.66 -1.94 -1.68
C VAL A 35 18.13 -0.58 -1.26
N LEU A 36 17.20 -0.57 -0.30
CA LEU A 36 16.56 0.64 0.22
C LEU A 36 16.47 0.55 1.75
N ASP A 37 16.77 1.63 2.45
CA ASP A 37 16.37 1.80 3.85
C ASP A 37 15.03 2.53 3.94
N TYR A 38 14.22 2.20 4.95
CA TYR A 38 12.90 2.80 5.12
C TYR A 38 12.92 4.09 5.94
N LYS A 39 14.07 4.78 6.00
CA LYS A 39 14.06 6.12 6.59
C LYS A 39 13.26 7.02 5.65
N ALA A 40 12.20 7.60 6.21
CA ALA A 40 11.34 8.52 5.49
C ALA A 40 10.53 7.85 4.34
N VAL A 41 10.24 6.56 4.48
CA VAL A 41 9.46 5.75 3.53
C VAL A 41 8.25 5.18 4.28
N SER A 42 7.04 5.39 3.76
CA SER A 42 5.83 4.76 4.32
C SER A 42 5.58 3.39 3.72
N ASN A 43 5.80 3.25 2.41
CA ASN A 43 5.42 2.05 1.68
C ASN A 43 6.23 1.95 0.39
N ILE A 44 6.36 0.73 -0.12
CA ILE A 44 6.91 0.46 -1.44
C ILE A 44 5.93 -0.38 -2.26
N SER A 45 6.03 -0.31 -3.58
CA SER A 45 5.26 -1.14 -4.48
C SER A 45 6.11 -1.59 -5.66
N PHE A 46 6.14 -2.90 -5.91
CA PHE A 46 6.80 -3.47 -7.08
C PHE A 46 5.95 -3.21 -8.32
N LEU A 47 6.52 -2.62 -9.36
CA LEU A 47 5.83 -2.25 -10.60
C LEU A 47 5.99 -3.32 -11.67
N LYS A 48 5.01 -3.40 -12.59
CA LYS A 48 4.98 -4.40 -13.67
C LYS A 48 6.24 -4.44 -14.53
N ASP A 49 6.97 -3.33 -14.64
CA ASP A 49 8.21 -3.17 -15.41
C ASP A 49 9.51 -3.38 -14.60
N ASP A 50 9.43 -4.14 -13.51
CA ASP A 50 10.56 -4.46 -12.62
C ASP A 50 11.14 -3.26 -11.85
N ARG A 51 10.41 -2.15 -11.78
CA ARG A 51 10.78 -0.97 -10.98
C ARG A 51 10.09 -0.97 -9.62
N ILE A 52 10.50 -0.05 -8.76
CA ILE A 52 9.96 0.10 -7.41
C ILE A 52 9.43 1.52 -7.25
N LEU A 53 8.15 1.65 -6.91
CA LEU A 53 7.56 2.89 -6.41
C LEU A 53 7.88 3.00 -4.92
N VAL A 54 8.45 4.12 -4.49
CA VAL A 54 8.80 4.39 -3.09
C VAL A 54 8.00 5.60 -2.62
N LEU A 55 7.06 5.34 -1.71
CA LEU A 55 6.20 6.35 -1.11
C LEU A 55 6.90 6.95 0.13
N PRO A 56 7.00 8.28 0.24
CA PRO A 56 7.55 8.91 1.43
C PRO A 56 6.61 8.74 2.63
N ASP A 57 7.06 8.99 3.85
CA ASP A 57 6.21 8.89 5.05
C ASP A 57 5.47 10.18 5.42
N HIS A 58 5.81 11.31 4.79
CA HIS A 58 5.08 12.57 4.96
C HIS A 58 5.20 13.50 3.74
N SER A 59 4.35 14.54 3.72
CA SER A 59 4.36 15.58 2.70
C SER A 59 5.66 16.39 2.73
N GLY A 60 6.14 16.82 1.57
CA GLY A 60 7.39 17.59 1.45
C GLY A 60 8.62 16.73 1.16
N LEU A 61 8.49 15.40 1.27
CA LEU A 61 9.51 14.45 0.84
C LEU A 61 9.28 13.93 -0.58
N PRO A 62 10.35 13.47 -1.24
CA PRO A 62 10.26 12.95 -2.59
C PRO A 62 9.60 11.57 -2.65
N LEU A 63 8.52 11.46 -3.42
CA LEU A 63 8.13 10.22 -4.09
C LEU A 63 9.21 9.86 -5.12
N LYS A 64 9.56 8.57 -5.20
CA LYS A 64 10.55 8.07 -6.16
C LYS A 64 10.01 6.86 -6.91
N ILE A 65 10.46 6.73 -8.16
CA ILE A 65 10.45 5.44 -8.87
C ILE A 65 11.92 5.09 -9.11
N THR A 66 12.34 3.92 -8.65
CA THR A 66 13.71 3.43 -8.82
C THR A 66 13.73 2.18 -9.71
N ASP A 67 14.87 1.89 -10.31
CA ASP A 67 15.15 0.55 -10.82
C ASP A 67 15.38 -0.46 -9.68
N GLU A 68 15.69 -1.70 -10.04
CA GLU A 68 15.86 -2.81 -9.10
C GLU A 68 17.17 -2.73 -8.29
N GLU A 69 18.11 -1.86 -8.68
CA GLU A 69 19.34 -1.56 -7.96
C GLU A 69 19.22 -0.31 -7.07
N GLY A 70 18.10 0.42 -7.18
CA GLY A 70 17.82 1.63 -6.41
C GLY A 70 18.24 2.93 -7.11
N ALA A 71 18.62 2.89 -8.39
CA ALA A 71 18.88 4.09 -9.15
C ALA A 71 17.56 4.81 -9.47
N ILE A 72 17.55 6.14 -9.32
CA ILE A 72 16.34 6.96 -9.42
C ILE A 72 15.98 7.18 -10.89
N VAL A 73 14.80 6.71 -11.29
CA VAL A 73 14.19 6.95 -12.61
C VAL A 73 13.30 8.20 -12.58
N PHE A 74 12.56 8.39 -11.49
CA PHE A 74 11.69 9.54 -11.28
C PHE A 74 11.77 10.02 -9.84
N GLN A 75 11.68 11.33 -9.64
CA GLN A 75 11.59 11.93 -8.31
C GLN A 75 10.77 13.23 -8.33
N LYS A 76 9.80 13.33 -7.41
CA LYS A 76 9.06 14.58 -7.17
C LYS A 76 8.62 14.70 -5.71
N VAL A 77 8.69 15.90 -5.16
CA VAL A 77 8.11 16.19 -3.84
C VAL A 77 6.61 15.93 -3.89
N TYR A 78 6.11 15.06 -3.03
CA TYR A 78 4.69 14.65 -3.04
C TYR A 78 3.89 15.39 -1.97
N ASN A 79 2.66 15.77 -2.33
CA ASN A 79 1.69 16.35 -1.42
C ASN A 79 0.61 15.31 -1.11
N PHE A 80 0.58 14.80 0.13
CA PHE A 80 -0.40 13.79 0.56
C PHE A 80 -1.85 14.29 0.56
N LYS A 81 -2.07 15.60 0.47
CA LYS A 81 -3.41 16.17 0.29
C LYS A 81 -3.93 16.05 -1.14
N LYS A 82 -3.12 15.53 -2.07
CA LYS A 82 -3.49 15.36 -3.46
C LYS A 82 -3.44 13.88 -3.82
N PRO A 83 -4.35 13.42 -4.69
CA PRO A 83 -4.30 12.06 -5.20
C PRO A 83 -2.99 11.71 -5.89
N LEU A 84 -2.60 10.44 -5.72
CA LEU A 84 -1.52 9.77 -6.42
C LEU A 84 -2.06 8.56 -7.16
N TYR A 85 -1.86 8.52 -8.47
CA TYR A 85 -2.31 7.41 -9.30
C TYR A 85 -1.19 6.89 -10.19
N LEU A 86 -0.98 5.57 -10.22
CA LEU A 86 -0.35 4.90 -11.35
C LEU A 86 -1.44 4.15 -12.14
N ASP A 87 -1.66 4.54 -13.39
CA ASP A 87 -2.64 3.86 -14.25
C ASP A 87 -2.13 2.52 -14.78
N GLN A 88 -3.00 1.78 -15.46
CA GLN A 88 -2.67 0.46 -16.00
C GLN A 88 -1.54 0.48 -17.05
N GLU A 89 -1.29 1.63 -17.70
CA GLU A 89 -0.21 1.84 -18.67
C GLU A 89 1.11 2.28 -18.00
N GLY A 90 1.08 2.55 -16.70
CA GLY A 90 2.22 3.01 -15.92
C GLY A 90 2.40 4.53 -15.92
N ASN A 91 1.47 5.32 -16.46
CA ASN A 91 1.55 6.77 -16.32
C ASN A 91 1.29 7.16 -14.86
N LEU A 92 2.06 8.14 -14.38
CA LEU A 92 1.98 8.64 -13.03
C LEU A 92 1.21 9.96 -12.99
N TYR A 93 0.19 10.05 -12.13
CA TYR A 93 -0.56 11.27 -11.88
C TYR A 93 -0.28 11.71 -10.44
N CYS A 94 0.34 12.86 -10.29
CA CYS A 94 0.79 13.37 -9.00
C CYS A 94 0.88 14.89 -9.05
N ASN A 95 0.34 15.56 -8.01
CA ASN A 95 0.35 17.02 -7.87
C ASN A 95 -0.17 17.76 -9.12
N ASP A 96 -1.32 17.36 -9.66
CA ASP A 96 -1.97 17.91 -10.87
C ASP A 96 -1.13 17.78 -12.16
N MET A 97 -0.17 16.86 -12.17
CA MET A 97 0.66 16.58 -13.33
C MET A 97 0.55 15.11 -13.71
N LYS A 98 0.38 14.84 -15.00
CA LYS A 98 0.56 13.51 -15.60
C LYS A 98 1.99 13.41 -16.13
N TYR A 99 2.72 12.41 -15.67
CA TYR A 99 4.05 12.03 -16.13
C TYR A 99 3.94 10.76 -16.96
N PHE A 100 4.42 10.81 -18.19
CA PHE A 100 4.24 9.72 -19.14
C PHE A 100 5.29 8.63 -18.96
N TYR A 101 4.83 7.38 -18.86
CA TYR A 101 5.68 6.20 -18.95
C TYR A 101 6.43 6.14 -20.31
N PRO A 102 7.63 5.54 -20.42
CA PRO A 102 8.42 4.85 -19.39
C PRO A 102 9.44 5.69 -18.64
N ASP A 103 9.80 6.87 -19.13
CA ASP A 103 10.91 7.66 -18.56
C ASP A 103 10.45 8.82 -17.69
N TYR A 104 9.14 9.11 -17.67
CA TYR A 104 8.51 10.17 -16.88
C TYR A 104 9.06 11.58 -17.18
N LYS A 105 9.76 11.77 -18.32
CA LYS A 105 10.33 13.07 -18.72
C LYS A 105 9.29 13.97 -19.36
N ARG A 106 8.38 13.39 -20.15
CA ARG A 106 7.25 14.11 -20.70
C ARG A 106 6.21 14.28 -19.61
N MET A 107 5.70 15.51 -19.46
CA MET A 107 4.65 15.82 -18.50
C MET A 107 3.62 16.79 -19.08
N THR A 108 2.39 16.69 -18.60
CA THR A 108 1.32 17.63 -18.92
C THR A 108 0.51 17.94 -17.67
N TYR A 109 -0.13 19.10 -17.66
CA TYR A 109 -1.12 19.40 -16.64
C TYR A 109 -2.27 18.39 -16.71
N PHE A 110 -2.72 17.97 -15.53
CA PHE A 110 -3.81 17.03 -15.37
C PHE A 110 -4.69 17.49 -14.23
N GLU A 111 -5.97 17.66 -14.50
CA GLU A 111 -6.90 18.13 -13.49
C GLU A 111 -7.28 16.99 -12.55
N THR A 112 -7.43 17.29 -11.27
CA THR A 112 -7.84 16.32 -10.25
C THR A 112 -9.02 16.88 -9.49
N VAL A 113 -10.08 16.08 -9.40
CA VAL A 113 -11.32 16.42 -8.70
C VAL A 113 -11.48 15.45 -7.55
N VAL A 114 -11.27 15.96 -6.33
CA VAL A 114 -11.60 15.24 -5.11
C VAL A 114 -13.02 15.65 -4.71
N ILE A 115 -13.96 14.72 -4.85
CA ILE A 115 -15.39 14.95 -4.63
C ILE A 115 -15.63 15.41 -3.19
N ASN A 116 -15.08 14.69 -2.21
CA ASN A 116 -15.27 15.01 -0.79
C ASN A 116 -14.74 16.39 -0.42
N ASP A 117 -13.57 16.78 -0.91
CA ASP A 117 -13.02 18.13 -0.67
C ASP A 117 -13.93 19.21 -1.26
N SER A 118 -14.45 18.98 -2.47
CA SER A 118 -15.33 19.93 -3.15
C SER A 118 -16.66 20.10 -2.41
N LEU A 119 -17.27 18.99 -1.99
CA LEU A 119 -18.51 18.98 -1.20
C LEU A 119 -18.28 19.65 0.17
N ASN A 120 -17.24 19.25 0.90
CA ASN A 120 -16.95 19.80 2.24
C ASN A 120 -16.71 21.31 2.21
N ASN A 121 -15.95 21.80 1.23
CA ASN A 121 -15.72 23.23 1.07
C ASN A 121 -17.04 23.99 0.80
N LYS A 122 -17.92 23.41 -0.01
CA LYS A 122 -19.23 24.02 -0.30
C LYS A 122 -20.16 23.98 0.91
N HIS A 123 -20.20 22.87 1.63
CA HIS A 123 -21.00 22.74 2.85
C HIS A 123 -20.57 23.75 3.91
N ALA A 124 -19.26 23.94 4.10
CA ALA A 124 -18.72 24.96 4.99
C ALA A 124 -19.10 26.39 4.54
N GLU A 125 -19.11 26.66 3.23
CA GLU A 125 -19.58 27.95 2.68
C GLU A 125 -21.06 28.21 3.02
N PHE A 126 -21.92 27.19 2.91
CA PHE A 126 -23.34 27.33 3.25
C PHE A 126 -23.57 27.54 4.74
N GLU A 127 -22.84 26.83 5.61
CA GLU A 127 -22.90 27.03 7.05
C GLU A 127 -22.47 28.45 7.45
N LEU A 128 -21.41 28.97 6.84
CA LEU A 128 -20.96 30.35 7.06
C LEU A 128 -22.01 31.40 6.63
N LYS A 129 -22.80 31.10 5.58
CA LYS A 129 -23.84 32.00 5.07
C LYS A 129 -25.15 31.92 5.84
N ASN A 130 -25.49 30.75 6.38
CA ASN A 130 -26.73 30.52 7.11
C ASN A 130 -26.45 29.82 8.46
N PRO A 131 -25.77 30.51 9.40
CA PRO A 131 -25.32 29.88 10.63
C PRO A 131 -26.49 29.37 11.48
N GLY A 132 -26.45 28.09 11.86
CA GLY A 132 -27.46 27.47 12.72
C GLY A 132 -28.82 27.21 12.06
N ASN A 133 -28.91 27.30 10.73
CA ASN A 133 -30.11 26.95 9.97
C ASN A 133 -29.95 25.57 9.29
N ASP A 134 -29.96 24.52 10.11
CA ASP A 134 -29.70 23.14 9.69
C ASP A 134 -30.64 22.65 8.57
N VAL A 135 -31.90 23.10 8.59
CA VAL A 135 -32.90 22.71 7.58
C VAL A 135 -32.55 23.30 6.22
N LEU A 136 -32.21 24.59 6.18
CA LEU A 136 -31.80 25.25 4.95
C LEU A 136 -30.46 24.69 4.44
N ASN A 137 -29.49 24.51 5.33
CA ASN A 137 -28.16 24.00 4.96
C ASN A 137 -28.25 22.58 4.42
N ARG A 138 -29.10 21.71 5.00
CA ARG A 138 -29.33 20.36 4.47
C ARG A 138 -29.89 20.38 3.04
N ALA A 139 -30.94 21.17 2.79
CA ALA A 139 -31.54 21.26 1.47
C ALA A 139 -30.56 21.82 0.41
N LEU A 140 -29.74 22.81 0.79
CA LEU A 140 -28.70 23.37 -0.08
C LEU A 140 -27.58 22.37 -0.36
N ASN A 141 -27.13 21.62 0.66
CA ASN A 141 -26.12 20.57 0.52
C ASN A 141 -26.60 19.47 -0.43
N GLU A 142 -27.80 18.92 -0.21
CA GLU A 142 -28.38 17.85 -1.03
C GLU A 142 -28.56 18.27 -2.50
N ALA A 143 -29.07 19.49 -2.73
CA ALA A 143 -29.24 20.03 -4.09
C ALA A 143 -27.90 20.22 -4.79
N TYR A 144 -26.90 20.77 -4.08
CA TYR A 144 -25.57 20.98 -4.63
C TYR A 144 -24.85 19.66 -4.91
N GLU A 145 -24.87 18.71 -3.99
CA GLU A 145 -24.23 17.40 -4.16
C GLU A 145 -24.76 16.72 -5.42
N LYS A 146 -26.08 16.67 -5.59
CA LYS A 146 -26.69 16.07 -6.78
C LYS A 146 -26.22 16.75 -8.07
N GLU A 147 -26.31 18.09 -8.15
CA GLU A 147 -25.89 18.84 -9.34
C GLU A 147 -24.37 18.68 -9.62
N PHE A 148 -23.56 18.64 -8.57
CA PHE A 148 -22.12 18.48 -8.69
C PHE A 148 -21.75 17.09 -9.19
N LEU A 149 -22.34 16.04 -8.63
CA LEU A 149 -22.08 14.65 -9.03
C LEU A 149 -22.55 14.34 -10.46
N GLU A 150 -23.67 14.92 -10.90
CA GLU A 150 -24.17 14.77 -12.27
C GLU A 150 -23.14 15.22 -13.32
N LYS A 151 -22.35 16.27 -13.04
CA LYS A 151 -21.26 16.75 -13.94
C LYS A 151 -20.20 15.70 -14.19
N TYR A 152 -20.03 14.79 -13.22
CA TYR A 152 -19.09 13.70 -13.30
C TYR A 152 -19.77 12.39 -13.60
N HIS A 153 -21.06 12.32 -13.95
CA HIS A 153 -21.82 11.06 -14.12
C HIS A 153 -21.72 10.14 -12.90
N LEU A 154 -21.91 10.72 -11.71
CA LEU A 154 -21.98 10.02 -10.43
C LEU A 154 -23.35 10.27 -9.79
N GLU A 155 -23.78 9.33 -8.96
CA GLU A 155 -25.00 9.45 -8.16
C GLU A 155 -24.66 9.65 -6.67
N PRO A 156 -25.49 10.35 -5.89
CA PRO A 156 -25.35 10.41 -4.45
C PRO A 156 -25.23 9.01 -3.85
N CYS A 157 -24.39 8.86 -2.83
CA CYS A 157 -24.29 7.61 -2.13
C CYS A 157 -25.51 7.48 -1.24
N ASP A 158 -26.35 6.48 -1.48
CA ASP A 158 -27.38 6.13 -0.52
C ASP A 158 -26.70 5.80 0.82
N PHE A 159 -27.32 6.18 1.95
CA PHE A 159 -26.91 5.81 3.30
C PHE A 159 -27.08 4.30 3.52
N VAL A 160 -26.33 3.47 2.80
CA VAL A 160 -26.31 2.03 2.99
C VAL A 160 -25.02 1.71 3.73
N LEU A 161 -25.17 1.60 5.06
CA LEU A 161 -24.17 1.15 6.06
C LEU A 161 -23.46 -0.19 5.74
N VAL A 162 -23.60 -0.74 4.53
CA VAL A 162 -23.19 -2.12 4.18
C VAL A 162 -22.55 -2.25 2.79
N ASN A 163 -22.52 -1.21 1.93
CA ASN A 163 -21.93 -1.31 0.58
C ASN A 163 -21.10 -0.05 0.20
N GLU A 164 -20.00 0.20 0.89
CA GLU A 164 -19.04 1.27 0.56
C GLU A 164 -18.44 1.09 -0.86
N GLU A 165 -18.27 -0.16 -1.32
CA GLU A 165 -17.65 -0.49 -2.61
C GLU A 165 -18.35 0.12 -3.85
N ARG A 166 -19.65 0.44 -3.78
CA ARG A 166 -20.38 1.03 -4.91
C ARG A 166 -20.19 2.55 -5.05
N CYS A 167 -19.59 3.16 -4.03
CA CYS A 167 -19.42 4.60 -3.91
C CYS A 167 -17.99 5.07 -4.14
N ASP A 168 -17.03 4.16 -4.02
CA ASP A 168 -15.64 4.46 -4.25
C ASP A 168 -15.37 4.67 -5.74
N VAL A 169 -14.84 5.86 -6.05
CA VAL A 169 -14.44 6.26 -7.40
C VAL A 169 -12.99 6.69 -7.34
N PHE A 170 -12.16 6.10 -8.20
CA PHE A 170 -10.77 6.47 -8.40
C PHE A 170 -10.37 6.09 -9.83
N GLU A 171 -10.67 6.97 -10.77
CA GLU A 171 -10.48 6.70 -12.20
C GLU A 171 -10.32 7.97 -13.03
N ILE A 172 -9.86 7.79 -14.27
CA ILE A 172 -9.68 8.88 -15.24
C ILE A 172 -10.96 9.02 -16.08
N ARG A 173 -11.53 10.22 -16.09
CA ARG A 173 -12.63 10.60 -16.99
C ARG A 173 -12.16 11.75 -17.89
N GLY A 174 -11.91 11.46 -19.17
CA GLY A 174 -11.32 12.43 -20.09
C GLY A 174 -9.90 12.84 -19.66
N ASN A 175 -9.71 14.11 -19.30
CA ASN A 175 -8.43 14.65 -18.81
C ASN A 175 -8.46 14.98 -17.29
N GLN A 176 -9.36 14.32 -16.55
CA GLN A 176 -9.56 14.54 -15.11
C GLN A 176 -9.41 13.23 -14.33
N LEU A 177 -8.71 13.27 -13.18
CA LEU A 177 -8.75 12.21 -12.18
C LEU A 177 -9.93 12.51 -11.25
N VAL A 178 -10.92 11.62 -11.20
CA VAL A 178 -12.07 11.77 -10.29
C VAL A 178 -11.87 10.83 -9.11
N VAL A 179 -11.87 11.39 -7.90
CA VAL A 179 -11.65 10.66 -6.63
C VAL A 179 -12.77 10.96 -5.64
N ARG A 180 -13.46 9.91 -5.16
CA ARG A 180 -14.55 10.01 -4.17
C ARG A 180 -14.27 9.25 -2.85
N GLN A 181 -13.37 8.30 -2.87
CA GLN A 181 -12.97 7.52 -1.70
C GLN A 181 -12.05 8.31 -0.75
N ALA A 182 -11.88 7.80 0.48
CA ALA A 182 -10.95 8.39 1.46
C ALA A 182 -9.47 8.15 1.11
N GLU A 183 -9.14 7.00 0.53
CA GLU A 183 -7.78 6.66 0.15
C GLU A 183 -7.37 7.40 -1.13
N LEU A 184 -6.40 8.31 -1.01
CA LEU A 184 -5.92 9.15 -2.11
C LEU A 184 -4.79 8.50 -2.93
N ILE A 185 -4.49 7.23 -2.73
CA ILE A 185 -3.40 6.53 -3.42
C ILE A 185 -3.98 5.30 -4.11
N LYS A 186 -3.68 5.13 -5.41
CA LYS A 186 -4.01 3.92 -6.16
C LYS A 186 -2.89 3.57 -7.14
N ASN A 187 -2.57 2.28 -7.25
CA ASN A 187 -1.53 1.78 -8.14
C ASN A 187 -2.02 0.57 -8.96
N ASP A 188 -2.57 0.84 -10.15
CA ASP A 188 -3.03 -0.21 -11.07
C ASP A 188 -1.88 -0.80 -11.92
N PHE A 189 -0.68 -0.22 -11.80
CA PHE A 189 0.54 -0.71 -12.42
C PHE A 189 1.36 -1.62 -11.48
N ALA A 190 0.88 -1.86 -10.26
CA ALA A 190 1.54 -2.75 -9.32
C ALA A 190 1.59 -4.18 -9.89
N LYS A 191 2.69 -4.88 -9.59
CA LYS A 191 2.71 -6.34 -9.65
C LYS A 191 1.77 -6.88 -8.59
N LYS A 192 1.15 -8.01 -8.91
CA LYS A 192 0.42 -8.79 -7.92
C LYS A 192 1.38 -9.17 -6.79
N GLU A 193 0.99 -8.89 -5.55
CA GLU A 193 1.77 -9.27 -4.38
C GLU A 193 2.01 -10.78 -4.40
N GLN A 194 3.26 -11.17 -4.16
CA GLN A 194 3.68 -12.56 -4.05
C GLN A 194 3.96 -12.86 -2.59
N GLN A 195 3.50 -14.02 -2.13
CA GLN A 195 3.79 -14.52 -0.80
C GLN A 195 4.98 -15.48 -0.86
N LEU A 196 5.79 -15.48 0.19
CA LEU A 196 6.82 -16.47 0.36
C LEU A 196 6.21 -17.83 0.72
N ASN A 197 6.82 -18.89 0.21
CA ASN A 197 6.41 -20.24 0.55
C ASN A 197 6.80 -20.55 2.00
N GLN A 198 5.81 -20.85 2.82
CA GLN A 198 6.03 -21.54 4.08
C GLN A 198 6.35 -23.02 3.80
N PHE A 199 7.32 -23.59 4.51
CA PHE A 199 7.67 -25.01 4.36
C PHE A 199 7.27 -25.86 5.56
N ASP A 200 6.82 -25.22 6.65
CA ASP A 200 6.30 -25.89 7.84
C ASP A 200 5.24 -25.02 8.51
N GLU A 201 4.43 -25.63 9.37
CA GLU A 201 3.32 -25.00 10.07
C GLU A 201 3.81 -24.01 11.14
N PRO A 202 3.09 -22.88 11.35
CA PRO A 202 3.40 -21.96 12.42
C PRO A 202 3.28 -22.60 13.81
N VAL A 203 4.19 -22.25 14.71
CA VAL A 203 4.24 -22.80 16.07
C VAL A 203 3.95 -21.71 17.09
N LEU A 204 2.91 -21.90 17.90
CA LEU A 204 2.62 -21.02 19.05
C LEU A 204 3.77 -21.12 20.06
N LEU A 205 4.54 -20.04 20.24
CA LEU A 205 5.68 -19.97 21.16
C LEU A 205 5.27 -19.55 22.56
N ARG A 206 4.34 -18.60 22.67
CA ARG A 206 3.81 -18.08 23.93
C ARG A 206 2.55 -17.24 23.71
N TRP A 207 1.91 -16.91 24.82
CA TRP A 207 0.85 -15.90 24.88
C TRP A 207 1.45 -14.63 25.48
N GLU A 208 1.39 -13.53 24.74
CA GLU A 208 1.80 -12.22 25.23
C GLU A 208 0.70 -11.63 26.11
N ASN A 209 1.03 -11.34 27.37
CA ASN A 209 0.10 -10.70 28.30
C ASN A 209 0.14 -9.18 28.12
N SER A 210 -0.58 -8.69 27.11
CA SER A 210 -0.89 -7.27 26.95
C SER A 210 -2.31 -6.96 27.49
N ARG A 211 -2.89 -5.79 27.19
CA ARG A 211 -4.30 -5.47 27.53
C ARG A 211 -5.28 -6.48 26.91
N MET A 212 -4.89 -7.12 25.81
CA MET A 212 -5.55 -8.30 25.24
C MET A 212 -4.50 -9.41 25.10
N VAL A 213 -4.86 -10.63 25.44
CA VAL A 213 -3.96 -11.78 25.31
C VAL A 213 -3.77 -12.08 23.82
N THR A 214 -2.54 -11.93 23.32
CA THR A 214 -2.20 -12.12 21.91
C THR A 214 -1.26 -13.31 21.76
N PRO A 215 -1.52 -14.24 20.83
CA PRO A 215 -0.62 -15.37 20.60
C PRO A 215 0.61 -14.92 19.78
N GLU A 216 1.80 -15.36 20.19
CA GLU A 216 3.04 -15.19 19.42
C GLU A 216 3.42 -16.51 18.74
N TYR A 217 3.69 -16.47 17.44
CA TYR A 217 3.98 -17.65 16.62
C TYR A 217 5.37 -17.56 16.00
N MET A 218 6.04 -18.70 15.86
CA MET A 218 7.19 -18.85 14.96
C MET A 218 6.71 -19.37 13.61
N TYR A 219 7.19 -18.77 12.53
CA TYR A 219 6.86 -19.13 11.16
C TYR A 219 8.11 -19.52 10.38
N TYR A 220 7.96 -20.44 9.42
CA TYR A 220 9.09 -21.07 8.74
C TYR A 220 8.99 -20.91 7.22
N TYR A 221 9.94 -20.21 6.62
CA TYR A 221 9.91 -19.81 5.21
C TYR A 221 11.10 -20.30 4.42
N GLN A 222 10.89 -20.46 3.11
CA GLN A 222 11.92 -20.84 2.16
C GLN A 222 11.94 -19.91 0.95
N ILE A 223 13.13 -19.43 0.58
CA ILE A 223 13.37 -18.67 -0.65
C ILE A 223 14.02 -19.59 -1.68
N ASN A 224 13.40 -19.69 -2.86
CA ASN A 224 13.92 -20.39 -4.06
C ASN A 224 14.44 -21.82 -3.83
N GLY A 225 13.96 -22.51 -2.78
CA GLY A 225 14.48 -23.83 -2.41
C GLY A 225 15.83 -23.82 -1.69
N GLU A 226 16.50 -22.67 -1.59
CA GLU A 226 17.91 -22.56 -1.21
C GLU A 226 18.12 -22.12 0.24
N LEU A 227 17.37 -21.11 0.66
CA LEU A 227 17.52 -20.53 1.99
C LEU A 227 16.26 -20.77 2.81
N LYS A 228 16.43 -21.43 3.96
CA LYS A 228 15.38 -21.60 4.97
C LYS A 228 15.67 -20.70 6.17
N PHE A 229 14.62 -20.11 6.73
CA PHE A 229 14.72 -19.24 7.89
C PHE A 229 13.41 -19.23 8.67
N LYS A 230 13.48 -18.69 9.88
CA LYS A 230 12.33 -18.52 10.76
C LYS A 230 12.10 -17.05 11.13
N LEU A 231 10.86 -16.70 11.46
CA LEU A 231 10.48 -15.36 11.91
C LEU A 231 9.29 -15.38 12.87
N GLU A 232 9.29 -14.44 13.80
CA GLU A 232 8.31 -14.35 14.90
C GLU A 232 7.08 -13.50 14.53
N GLU A 233 7.19 -12.57 13.57
CA GLU A 233 6.11 -11.66 13.14
C GLU A 233 5.98 -11.63 11.62
N VAL A 234 4.81 -12.02 11.10
CA VAL A 234 4.59 -12.20 9.64
C VAL A 234 3.98 -10.98 8.96
N ASP A 235 3.27 -10.14 9.72
CA ASP A 235 2.27 -9.23 9.18
C ASP A 235 2.83 -8.16 8.20
N MET A 236 4.16 -8.06 8.09
CA MET A 236 4.84 -7.08 7.25
C MET A 236 5.81 -7.67 6.21
N LEU A 237 5.88 -9.01 6.07
CA LEU A 237 6.82 -9.60 5.11
C LEU A 237 6.20 -9.68 3.71
N LYS A 238 6.65 -8.81 2.79
CA LYS A 238 6.26 -8.88 1.37
C LYS A 238 7.43 -9.33 0.51
N PHE A 239 7.10 -9.98 -0.61
CA PHE A 239 8.09 -10.50 -1.54
C PHE A 239 7.77 -10.08 -2.96
N GLY A 240 8.82 -9.81 -3.74
CA GLY A 240 8.72 -9.45 -5.14
C GLY A 240 9.83 -10.06 -5.98
N ILE A 241 9.52 -10.39 -7.23
CA ILE A 241 10.52 -10.79 -8.22
C ILE A 241 10.72 -9.63 -9.20
N LEU A 242 11.94 -9.10 -9.24
CA LEU A 242 12.37 -8.06 -10.20
C LEU A 242 13.52 -8.61 -11.04
N LYS A 243 13.36 -8.59 -12.38
CA LYS A 243 14.33 -9.16 -13.34
C LYS A 243 14.84 -10.56 -12.96
N GLY A 244 13.94 -11.41 -12.47
CA GLY A 244 14.26 -12.79 -12.05
C GLY A 244 14.99 -12.93 -10.72
N ARG A 245 15.21 -11.84 -9.98
CA ARG A 245 15.82 -11.85 -8.64
C ARG A 245 14.77 -11.62 -7.56
N THR A 246 15.00 -12.25 -6.41
CA THR A 246 14.14 -12.16 -5.24
C THR A 246 14.42 -10.91 -4.42
N TYR A 247 13.36 -10.18 -4.08
CA TYR A 247 13.38 -9.03 -3.18
C TYR A 247 12.46 -9.28 -1.99
N LEU A 248 12.95 -8.88 -0.82
CA LEU A 248 12.27 -9.01 0.46
C LEU A 248 12.01 -7.63 1.04
N ASP A 249 10.75 -7.28 1.15
CA ASP A 249 10.25 -6.10 1.82
C ASP A 249 10.02 -6.45 3.29
N THR A 250 10.79 -5.79 4.17
CA THR A 250 10.80 -6.03 5.61
C THR A 250 10.68 -4.72 6.35
N PRO A 251 10.33 -4.73 7.66
CA PRO A 251 10.39 -3.53 8.50
C PRO A 251 11.77 -2.85 8.54
N TYR A 252 12.85 -3.57 8.19
CA TYR A 252 14.22 -3.06 8.21
C TYR A 252 14.67 -2.45 6.87
N GLY A 253 13.84 -2.55 5.84
CA GLY A 253 14.09 -2.08 4.49
C GLY A 253 13.83 -3.13 3.41
N LEU A 254 14.18 -2.77 2.19
CA LEU A 254 14.13 -3.64 1.02
C LEU A 254 15.48 -4.32 0.82
N PHE A 255 15.46 -5.65 0.72
CA PHE A 255 16.66 -6.47 0.56
C PHE A 255 16.57 -7.34 -0.69
N LYS A 256 17.65 -7.37 -1.47
CA LYS A 256 17.84 -8.30 -2.58
C LYS A 256 18.48 -9.59 -2.06
N PHE A 257 17.85 -10.72 -2.31
CA PHE A 257 18.43 -12.03 -2.02
C PHE A 257 19.54 -12.35 -3.02
N GLN A 258 20.67 -12.80 -2.49
CA GLN A 258 21.80 -13.32 -3.26
C GLN A 258 21.67 -14.84 -3.27
N SER A 259 21.31 -15.41 -4.42
CA SER A 259 21.37 -16.86 -4.58
C SER A 259 22.82 -17.31 -4.46
N ASN A 260 23.07 -18.32 -3.64
CA ASN A 260 24.39 -18.94 -3.51
C ASN A 260 24.69 -19.95 -4.63
N LYS A 261 23.96 -19.93 -5.75
CA LYS A 261 24.33 -20.71 -6.94
C LYS A 261 25.46 -20.03 -7.71
N LEU A 262 26.69 -20.33 -7.26
CA LEU A 262 27.78 -20.70 -8.17
C LEU A 262 27.52 -22.12 -8.69
#